data_AF-A0A8C0ZXC7-F1
#
_entry.id   AF-A0A8C0ZXC7-F1
#
_cell.length_a   1.000
_cell.length_b   1.000
_cell.length_c   1.000
_cell.angle_alpha   90.00
_cell.angle_beta   90.00
_cell.angle_gamma   90.00
#
_symmetry.space_group_name_H-M   'P 1'
#
loop_
_entity.id
_entity.type
_entity.pdbx_description
1 polymer ?
#
loop_
_entity_poly.entity_id
_entity_poly.type
_entity_poly.pdbx_seq_one_letter_code
_entity_poly.pdbx_strand_id
1 'polypeptide(L)'
;MSSSQSGACPCQGTAGQPTILYALLSPSLRPRPSVPPSRSHCLCRQHRPVRLCAPHRTCREALDVLAKTVAFLRNLPSFCQLHPQDQRRLLQSCWGPLFLLGLAQDTVTFEVAEAPVPSILKKILLEEPSSRAGSEQLLERHQPSLAAVQWLQCCLESFCSLELGPKEYAYMKGTILFNPDVPGLHASSHIGHLQQEAHWALCEVLEPWYPAGQNRLARTLLMASTLKSIPPSLLEDLFFRPIIGDTDIAGLLEDMLLLR
;
A
#
# COMPACT_ATOMS: atom_id res chain seq x y z
N MET A 1 -15.51 2.06 28.29
CA MET A 1 -14.31 1.18 28.34
C MET A 1 -14.72 -0.18 27.80
N SER A 2 -14.64 -0.37 26.49
CA SER A 2 -15.01 -1.63 25.84
C SER A 2 -13.72 -2.30 25.39
N SER A 3 -13.24 -3.22 26.21
CA SER A 3 -12.05 -4.04 25.95
C SER A 3 -12.37 -5.07 24.88
N SER A 4 -11.90 -4.81 23.66
CA SER A 4 -11.88 -5.74 22.54
C SER A 4 -11.12 -7.01 22.96
N GLN A 5 -11.85 -8.11 23.16
CA GLN A 5 -11.25 -9.39 23.51
C GLN A 5 -10.38 -9.88 22.35
N SER A 6 -9.07 -9.88 22.58
CA SER A 6 -8.06 -10.41 21.67
C SER A 6 -8.14 -11.93 21.61
N GLY A 7 -8.78 -12.49 20.58
CA GLY A 7 -8.87 -13.95 20.38
C GLY A 7 -7.49 -14.61 20.32
N ALA A 8 -7.20 -15.51 21.26
CA ALA A 8 -5.89 -16.16 21.40
C ALA A 8 -5.45 -16.88 20.11
N CYS A 9 -4.15 -16.81 19.78
CA CYS A 9 -3.62 -17.50 18.61
C CYS A 9 -3.49 -19.01 18.90
N PRO A 10 -3.91 -19.91 17.97
CA PRO A 10 -3.77 -21.36 18.15
C PRO A 10 -2.32 -21.81 18.37
N CYS A 11 -1.37 -21.04 17.83
CA CYS A 11 0.07 -21.21 18.02
C CYS A 11 0.53 -21.12 19.49
N GLN A 12 -0.23 -20.46 20.37
CA GLN A 12 0.10 -20.32 21.79
C GLN A 12 -0.21 -21.60 22.58
N GLY A 13 -0.97 -22.54 22.01
CA GLY A 13 -1.28 -23.84 22.61
C GLY A 13 -0.51 -25.03 22.02
N THR A 14 0.18 -24.86 20.89
CA THR A 14 0.75 -25.99 20.11
C THR A 14 2.19 -26.36 20.45
N ALA A 15 2.85 -25.68 21.40
CA ALA A 15 4.26 -25.95 21.74
C ALA A 15 4.50 -27.33 22.42
N GLY A 16 3.47 -28.14 22.62
CA GLY A 16 3.58 -29.48 23.21
C GLY A 16 2.65 -30.54 22.61
N GLN A 17 1.89 -30.24 21.56
CA GLN A 17 1.03 -31.26 20.92
C GLN A 17 1.62 -31.71 19.58
N PRO A 18 1.81 -33.02 19.37
CA PRO A 18 2.23 -33.52 18.08
C PRO A 18 1.22 -33.09 17.02
N THR A 19 1.71 -32.48 15.94
CA THR A 19 0.90 -32.13 14.76
C THR A 19 0.13 -33.37 14.29
N ILE A 20 -1.08 -33.19 13.78
CA ILE A 20 -1.94 -34.29 13.31
C ILE A 20 -1.18 -35.22 12.34
N LEU A 21 -0.31 -34.66 11.49
CA LEU A 21 0.59 -35.43 10.63
C LEU A 21 1.60 -36.30 11.40
N TYR A 22 2.18 -35.80 12.49
CA TYR A 22 3.09 -36.55 13.35
C TYR A 22 2.37 -37.69 14.09
N ALA A 23 1.15 -37.44 14.56
CA ALA A 23 0.31 -38.46 15.21
C ALA A 23 -0.15 -39.56 14.23
N LEU A 24 -0.37 -39.22 12.96
CA LEU A 24 -0.72 -40.17 11.91
C LEU A 24 0.49 -40.99 11.42
N LEU A 25 1.69 -40.39 11.39
CA LEU A 25 2.91 -41.03 10.88
C LEU A 25 3.70 -41.80 11.93
N SER A 26 3.36 -41.71 13.22
CA SER A 26 4.11 -42.38 14.30
C SER A 26 3.18 -42.79 15.45
N PRO A 27 2.50 -43.95 15.33
CA PRO A 27 1.49 -44.39 16.30
C PRO A 27 2.02 -44.75 17.69
N SER A 28 3.33 -44.74 17.92
CA SER A 28 3.94 -45.49 19.03
C SER A 28 5.05 -44.74 19.78
N LEU A 29 4.84 -43.50 20.23
CA LEU A 29 5.73 -42.90 21.23
C LEU A 29 4.94 -42.09 22.28
N ARG A 30 5.18 -42.42 23.56
CA ARG A 30 4.50 -41.84 24.74
C ARG A 30 4.81 -40.33 24.88
N PRO A 31 3.87 -39.51 25.36
CA PRO A 31 4.11 -38.09 25.55
C PRO A 31 5.07 -37.85 26.73
N ARG A 32 6.11 -37.04 26.50
CA ARG A 32 7.01 -36.50 27.52
C ARG A 32 6.39 -35.21 28.11
N PRO A 33 6.52 -34.92 29.41
CA PRO A 33 5.94 -33.70 29.98
C PRO A 33 6.68 -32.46 29.45
N SER A 34 5.94 -31.55 28.82
CA SER A 34 6.46 -30.29 28.27
C SER A 34 6.46 -29.16 29.30
N VAL A 35 7.62 -28.52 29.45
CA VAL A 35 7.82 -27.26 30.18
C VAL A 35 7.00 -26.14 29.50
N PRO A 36 6.35 -25.22 30.25
CA PRO A 36 5.55 -24.15 29.63
C PRO A 36 6.45 -23.19 28.85
N PRO A 37 6.12 -22.83 27.59
CA PRO A 37 6.86 -21.82 26.87
C PRO A 37 6.51 -20.44 27.41
N SER A 38 7.54 -19.60 27.51
CA SER A 38 7.43 -18.17 27.73
C SER A 38 6.58 -17.52 26.63
N ARG A 39 5.79 -16.50 27.02
CA ARG A 39 4.90 -15.69 26.17
C ARG A 39 5.67 -15.00 25.04
N SER A 40 5.99 -15.75 24.00
CA SER A 40 6.56 -15.25 22.76
C SER A 40 5.42 -14.83 21.84
N HIS A 41 5.44 -13.57 21.41
CA HIS A 41 4.49 -13.05 20.43
C HIS A 41 4.68 -13.82 19.12
N CYS A 42 3.67 -14.57 18.69
CA CYS A 42 3.76 -15.30 17.43
C CYS A 42 3.66 -14.35 16.24
N LEU A 43 4.61 -14.45 15.31
CA LEU A 43 4.64 -13.72 14.04
C LEU A 43 3.44 -14.05 13.12
N CYS A 44 2.78 -15.17 13.36
CA CYS A 44 1.59 -15.60 12.63
C CYS A 44 0.38 -14.64 12.74
N ARG A 45 0.35 -13.70 13.71
CA ARG A 45 -0.66 -12.63 13.73
C ARG A 45 -0.33 -11.50 12.74
N GLN A 46 0.95 -11.21 12.53
CA GLN A 46 1.41 -10.12 11.66
C GLN A 46 1.21 -10.47 10.17
N HIS A 47 1.33 -11.75 9.82
CA HIS A 47 1.14 -12.25 8.46
C HIS A 47 -0.30 -12.65 8.10
N ARG A 48 -1.29 -12.35 8.97
CA ARG A 48 -2.68 -12.71 8.66
C ARG A 48 -3.19 -11.89 7.48
N PRO A 49 -3.88 -12.52 6.51
CA PRO A 49 -4.50 -11.80 5.42
C PRO A 49 -5.67 -10.96 5.94
N VAL A 50 -5.79 -9.72 5.47
CA VAL A 50 -6.88 -8.81 5.83
C VAL A 50 -7.68 -8.35 4.61
N ARG A 51 -8.88 -7.84 4.83
CA ARG A 51 -9.72 -7.18 3.80
C ARG A 51 -10.27 -5.88 4.35
N LEU A 52 -10.59 -4.95 3.46
CA LEU A 52 -11.35 -3.75 3.80
C LEU A 52 -12.72 -4.14 4.39
N CYS A 53 -13.12 -3.48 5.47
CA CYS A 53 -14.45 -3.65 6.07
C CYS A 53 -15.55 -3.13 5.13
N ALA A 54 -15.30 -2.01 4.43
CA ALA A 54 -16.22 -1.36 3.52
C ALA A 54 -15.59 -1.19 2.12
N PRO A 55 -15.35 -2.29 1.38
CA PRO A 55 -14.57 -2.25 0.14
C PRO A 55 -15.19 -1.30 -0.90
N HIS A 56 -16.51 -1.35 -1.13
CA HIS A 56 -17.14 -0.46 -2.13
C HIS A 56 -16.97 1.04 -1.83
N ARG A 57 -17.02 1.44 -0.55
CA ARG A 57 -16.84 2.85 -0.17
C ARG A 57 -15.38 3.26 -0.32
N THR A 58 -14.48 2.55 0.34
CA THR A 58 -13.05 2.91 0.37
C THR A 58 -12.42 2.84 -1.01
N CYS A 59 -12.72 1.79 -1.79
CA CYS A 59 -12.17 1.66 -3.14
C CYS A 59 -12.75 2.73 -4.09
N ARG A 60 -13.99 3.20 -3.88
CA ARG A 60 -14.54 4.34 -4.64
C ARG A 60 -13.82 5.64 -4.31
N GLU A 61 -13.53 5.91 -3.04
CA GLU A 61 -12.72 7.06 -2.63
C GLU A 61 -11.30 6.98 -3.21
N ALA A 62 -10.69 5.79 -3.21
CA ALA A 62 -9.40 5.55 -3.86
C ALA A 62 -9.42 5.83 -5.37
N LEU A 63 -10.46 5.40 -6.08
CA LEU A 63 -10.63 5.69 -7.50
C LEU A 63 -10.80 7.19 -7.77
N ASP A 64 -11.53 7.91 -6.91
CA ASP A 64 -11.65 9.38 -6.99
C ASP A 64 -10.28 10.06 -6.81
N VAL A 65 -9.44 9.57 -5.88
CA VAL A 65 -8.06 10.04 -5.71
C VAL A 65 -7.20 9.79 -6.95
N LEU A 66 -7.32 8.63 -7.60
CA LEU A 66 -6.64 8.39 -8.88
C LEU A 66 -7.12 9.35 -9.97
N ALA A 67 -8.44 9.56 -10.09
CA ALA A 67 -9.00 10.50 -11.06
C ALA A 67 -8.49 11.93 -10.83
N LYS A 68 -8.43 12.39 -9.57
CA LYS A 68 -7.83 13.68 -9.19
C LYS A 68 -6.35 13.75 -9.52
N THR A 69 -5.61 12.65 -9.36
CA THR A 69 -4.19 12.57 -9.73
C THR A 69 -4.01 12.71 -11.24
N VAL A 70 -4.80 12.00 -12.04
CA VAL A 70 -4.81 12.14 -13.51
C VAL A 70 -5.20 13.56 -13.92
N ALA A 71 -6.22 14.15 -13.28
CA ALA A 71 -6.61 15.53 -13.53
C ALA A 71 -5.50 16.53 -13.20
N PHE A 72 -4.78 16.33 -12.10
CA PHE A 72 -3.61 17.14 -11.75
C PHE A 72 -2.54 17.08 -12.86
N LEU A 73 -2.18 15.89 -13.33
CA LEU A 73 -1.18 15.72 -14.39
C LEU A 73 -1.59 16.39 -15.70
N ARG A 74 -2.85 16.25 -16.10
CA ARG A 74 -3.42 16.86 -17.31
C ARG A 74 -3.43 18.38 -17.27
N ASN A 75 -3.64 18.94 -16.08
CA ASN A 75 -3.69 20.37 -15.87
C ASN A 75 -2.31 21.01 -15.64
N LEU A 76 -1.23 20.23 -15.72
CA LEU A 76 0.13 20.70 -15.47
C LEU A 76 0.87 20.93 -16.80
N PRO A 77 1.07 22.19 -17.25
CA PRO A 77 1.65 22.48 -18.56
C PRO A 77 3.02 21.86 -18.78
N SER A 78 3.89 21.93 -17.75
CA SER A 78 5.24 21.38 -17.81
C SER A 78 5.28 19.86 -17.98
N PHE A 79 4.23 19.15 -17.56
CA PHE A 79 4.11 17.70 -17.79
C PHE A 79 3.58 17.43 -19.21
N CYS A 80 2.53 18.14 -19.61
CA CYS A 80 1.88 17.98 -20.92
C CYS A 80 2.81 18.31 -22.11
N GLN A 81 3.85 19.12 -21.90
CA GLN A 81 4.86 19.43 -22.91
C GLN A 81 5.95 18.36 -23.06
N LEU A 82 6.06 17.41 -22.13
CA LEU A 82 7.04 16.33 -22.22
C LEU A 82 6.68 15.35 -23.33
N HIS A 83 7.68 14.62 -23.81
CA HIS A 83 7.45 13.55 -24.78
C HIS A 83 6.49 12.49 -24.18
N PRO A 84 5.53 11.93 -24.94
CA PRO A 84 4.56 10.97 -24.39
C PRO A 84 5.20 9.73 -23.73
N GLN A 85 6.35 9.27 -24.23
CA GLN A 85 7.10 8.19 -23.58
C GLN A 85 7.67 8.60 -22.21
N ASP A 86 8.09 9.86 -22.05
CA ASP A 86 8.57 10.36 -20.76
C ASP A 86 7.41 10.54 -19.78
N GLN A 87 6.26 11.06 -20.24
CA GLN A 87 5.04 11.15 -19.44
C GLN A 87 4.63 9.78 -18.87
N ARG A 88 4.62 8.75 -19.73
CA ARG A 88 4.35 7.37 -19.35
C ARG A 88 5.33 6.86 -18.29
N ARG A 89 6.63 6.98 -18.54
CA ARG A 89 7.67 6.48 -17.63
C ARG A 89 7.60 7.17 -16.27
N LEU A 90 7.41 8.49 -16.25
CA LEU A 90 7.23 9.24 -15.01
C LEU A 90 6.01 8.74 -14.27
N LEU A 91 4.84 8.63 -14.92
CA LEU A 91 3.62 8.12 -14.31
C LEU A 91 3.82 6.72 -13.71
N GLN A 92 4.35 5.78 -14.49
CA GLN A 92 4.65 4.41 -14.03
C GLN A 92 5.55 4.39 -12.80
N SER A 93 6.52 5.31 -12.73
CA SER A 93 7.46 5.38 -11.61
C SER A 93 6.89 5.99 -10.33
N CYS A 94 5.85 6.84 -10.43
CA CYS A 94 5.44 7.70 -9.31
C CYS A 94 3.95 7.63 -8.95
N TRP A 95 3.13 6.84 -9.66
CA TRP A 95 1.69 6.76 -9.39
C TRP A 95 1.38 6.34 -7.94
N GLY A 96 2.12 5.38 -7.38
CA GLY A 96 1.92 4.90 -6.02
C GLY A 96 2.14 6.00 -4.96
N PRO A 97 3.31 6.66 -4.96
CA PRO A 97 3.56 7.82 -4.12
C PRO A 97 2.56 8.97 -4.32
N LEU A 98 2.17 9.29 -5.56
CA LEU A 98 1.16 10.33 -5.83
C LEU A 98 -0.22 9.95 -5.30
N PHE A 99 -0.61 8.68 -5.44
CA PHE A 99 -1.84 8.15 -4.89
C PHE A 99 -1.86 8.23 -3.36
N LEU A 100 -0.76 7.86 -2.69
CA LEU A 100 -0.64 7.99 -1.23
C LEU A 100 -0.74 9.43 -0.74
N LEU A 101 -0.10 10.38 -1.44
CA LEU A 101 -0.29 11.80 -1.15
C LEU A 101 -1.74 12.24 -1.33
N GLY A 102 -2.42 11.70 -2.35
CA GLY A 102 -3.83 11.96 -2.58
C GLY A 102 -4.74 11.40 -1.47
N LEU A 103 -4.48 10.18 -1.00
CA LEU A 103 -5.21 9.61 0.15
C LEU A 103 -5.04 10.46 1.40
N ALA A 104 -3.81 10.92 1.66
CA ALA A 104 -3.52 11.80 2.78
C ALA A 104 -4.19 13.18 2.62
N GLN A 105 -4.14 13.77 1.42
CA GLN A 105 -4.74 15.06 1.10
C GLN A 105 -6.27 15.04 1.24
N ASP A 106 -6.91 13.96 0.81
CA ASP A 106 -8.37 13.78 0.88
C ASP A 106 -8.82 13.16 2.22
N THR A 107 -7.88 12.89 3.13
CA THR A 107 -8.13 12.31 4.46
C THR A 107 -8.92 10.99 4.41
N VAL A 108 -8.61 10.14 3.43
CA VAL A 108 -9.30 8.86 3.23
C VAL A 108 -8.97 7.91 4.38
N THR A 109 -10.00 7.55 5.15
CA THR A 109 -9.89 6.58 6.23
C THR A 109 -10.48 5.24 5.84
N PHE A 110 -9.86 4.16 6.33
CA PHE A 110 -10.31 2.81 6.06
C PHE A 110 -10.00 1.86 7.21
N GLU A 111 -10.90 0.92 7.41
CA GLU A 111 -10.77 -0.15 8.39
C GLU A 111 -10.58 -1.49 7.69
N VAL A 112 -9.85 -2.39 8.36
CA VAL A 112 -9.64 -3.76 7.87
C VAL A 112 -10.06 -4.78 8.91
N ALA A 113 -10.57 -5.91 8.42
CA ALA A 113 -10.89 -7.08 9.21
C ALA A 113 -10.02 -8.26 8.78
N GLU A 114 -9.75 -9.18 9.71
CA GLU A 114 -9.11 -10.45 9.39
C GLU A 114 -9.96 -11.21 8.37
N ALA A 115 -9.30 -11.69 7.32
CA ALA A 115 -9.98 -12.48 6.33
C ALA A 115 -10.11 -13.93 6.80
N PRO A 116 -11.24 -14.59 6.53
CA PRO A 116 -11.38 -16.01 6.83
C PRO A 116 -10.36 -16.78 5.99
N VAL A 117 -9.36 -17.38 6.67
CA VAL A 117 -8.43 -18.31 6.02
C VAL A 117 -9.22 -19.57 5.70
N PRO A 118 -9.37 -19.97 4.43
CA PRO A 118 -10.05 -21.21 4.11
C PRO A 118 -9.26 -22.36 4.75
N SER A 119 -9.95 -23.19 5.53
CA SER A 119 -9.38 -24.41 6.11
C SER A 119 -8.79 -25.27 4.99
N ILE A 120 -7.54 -25.71 5.16
CA ILE A 120 -6.87 -26.64 4.23
C ILE A 120 -7.74 -27.90 4.03
N LEU A 121 -8.41 -28.38 5.09
CA LEU A 121 -9.34 -29.50 5.00
C LEU A 121 -10.57 -29.17 4.14
N LYS A 122 -11.11 -27.95 4.26
CA LYS A 122 -12.23 -27.50 3.43
C LYS A 122 -11.80 -27.37 1.95
N LYS A 123 -10.55 -27.02 1.70
CA LYS A 123 -9.94 -27.00 0.35
C LYS A 123 -9.80 -28.41 -0.22
N ILE A 124 -9.23 -29.34 0.56
CA ILE A 124 -9.07 -30.76 0.17
C ILE A 124 -10.41 -31.47 -0.03
N LEU A 125 -11.44 -31.15 0.78
CA LEU A 125 -12.73 -31.83 0.76
C LEU A 125 -13.72 -31.28 -0.29
N LEU A 126 -13.52 -30.04 -0.76
CA LEU A 126 -14.42 -29.39 -1.75
C LEU A 126 -13.80 -29.29 -3.15
N GLU A 127 -12.51 -29.56 -3.32
CA GLU A 127 -11.88 -29.68 -4.65
C GLU A 127 -12.15 -31.10 -5.21
N GLU A 128 -13.22 -31.26 -5.99
CA GLU A 128 -13.38 -32.46 -6.82
C GLU A 128 -12.30 -32.48 -7.93
N PRO A 129 -11.77 -33.66 -8.34
CA PRO A 129 -10.61 -33.77 -9.24
C PRO A 129 -10.85 -33.32 -10.70
N SER A 130 -12.03 -32.80 -11.04
CA SER A 130 -12.54 -32.75 -12.42
C SER A 130 -12.46 -31.39 -13.12
N SER A 131 -11.78 -30.39 -12.56
CA SER A 131 -11.65 -29.07 -13.20
C SER A 131 -10.32 -28.38 -12.93
N ARG A 132 -9.21 -29.04 -13.28
CA ARG A 132 -7.82 -28.50 -13.18
C ARG A 132 -7.45 -27.45 -14.25
N ALA A 133 -8.41 -26.79 -14.90
CA ALA A 133 -8.11 -25.84 -15.98
C ALA A 133 -8.56 -24.39 -15.72
N GLY A 134 -9.24 -24.09 -14.60
CA GLY A 134 -9.73 -22.74 -14.33
C GLY A 134 -9.77 -22.29 -12.87
N SER A 135 -9.66 -23.21 -11.92
CA SER A 135 -9.90 -22.92 -10.49
C SER A 135 -8.63 -22.91 -9.62
N GLU A 136 -7.50 -23.39 -10.13
CA GLU A 136 -6.22 -23.46 -9.39
C GLU A 136 -5.58 -22.07 -9.19
N GLN A 137 -5.96 -21.05 -9.99
CA GLN A 137 -5.41 -19.69 -9.91
C GLN A 137 -6.14 -18.72 -8.96
N LEU A 138 -7.28 -19.12 -8.37
CA LEU A 138 -8.13 -18.18 -7.61
C LEU A 138 -7.63 -17.92 -6.18
N LEU A 139 -6.78 -18.80 -5.61
CA LEU A 139 -6.56 -18.86 -4.16
C LEU A 139 -5.10 -18.76 -3.70
N GLU A 140 -4.14 -18.62 -4.60
CA GLU A 140 -2.80 -18.10 -4.28
C GLU A 140 -2.76 -16.56 -4.46
N ARG A 141 -3.92 -15.93 -4.23
CA ARG A 141 -4.16 -14.53 -4.54
C ARG A 141 -3.65 -13.67 -3.37
N HIS A 142 -2.56 -12.95 -3.61
CA HIS A 142 -1.87 -12.07 -2.66
C HIS A 142 -2.87 -11.17 -1.93
N GLN A 143 -3.13 -11.53 -0.69
CA GLN A 143 -4.01 -10.77 0.17
C GLN A 143 -3.12 -10.01 1.16
N PRO A 144 -3.34 -8.70 1.35
CA PRO A 144 -2.41 -7.88 2.10
C PRO A 144 -2.34 -8.37 3.55
N SER A 145 -1.13 -8.38 4.11
CA SER A 145 -0.91 -8.79 5.49
C SER A 145 -1.34 -7.69 6.45
N LEU A 146 -1.83 -8.08 7.62
CA LEU A 146 -2.20 -7.13 8.68
C LEU A 146 -1.06 -6.16 9.00
N ALA A 147 0.18 -6.65 9.11
CA ALA A 147 1.33 -5.82 9.41
C ALA A 147 1.62 -4.78 8.32
N ALA A 148 1.51 -5.16 7.05
CA ALA A 148 1.71 -4.22 5.93
C ALA A 148 0.63 -3.13 5.92
N VAL A 149 -0.63 -3.50 6.16
CA VAL A 149 -1.73 -2.54 6.20
C VAL A 149 -1.64 -1.62 7.42
N GLN A 150 -1.30 -2.14 8.60
CA GLN A 150 -1.08 -1.33 9.80
C GLN A 150 0.06 -0.33 9.60
N TRP A 151 1.15 -0.77 8.98
CA TRP A 151 2.25 0.13 8.65
C TRP A 151 1.82 1.23 7.68
N LEU A 152 1.08 0.90 6.61
CA LEU A 152 0.48 1.89 5.70
C LEU A 152 -0.40 2.90 6.46
N GLN A 153 -1.28 2.44 7.35
CA GLN A 153 -2.14 3.30 8.16
C GLN A 153 -1.31 4.25 9.02
N CYS A 154 -0.29 3.75 9.73
CA CYS A 154 0.60 4.58 10.53
C CYS A 154 1.35 5.62 9.70
N CYS A 155 1.79 5.27 8.49
CA CYS A 155 2.46 6.21 7.59
C CYS A 155 1.51 7.32 7.14
N LEU A 156 0.27 6.98 6.76
CA LEU A 156 -0.75 7.96 6.37
C LEU A 156 -1.11 8.88 7.53
N GLU A 157 -1.35 8.35 8.72
CA GLU A 157 -1.65 9.14 9.92
C GLU A 157 -0.51 10.10 10.28
N SER A 158 0.73 9.60 10.26
CA SER A 158 1.92 10.42 10.51
C SER A 158 2.06 11.54 9.48
N PHE A 159 1.79 11.25 8.21
CA PHE A 159 1.85 12.25 7.14
C PHE A 159 0.72 13.29 7.28
N CYS A 160 -0.51 12.87 7.57
CA CYS A 160 -1.64 13.76 7.79
C CYS A 160 -1.41 14.74 8.96
N SER A 161 -0.69 14.32 10.00
CA SER A 161 -0.32 15.19 11.14
C SER A 161 0.63 16.34 10.79
N LEU A 162 1.17 16.37 9.57
CA LEU A 162 1.97 17.50 9.07
C LEU A 162 1.10 18.70 8.69
N GLU A 163 -0.21 18.51 8.57
CA GLU A 163 -1.21 19.55 8.27
C GLU A 163 -0.81 20.37 7.03
N LEU A 164 -0.44 19.66 5.95
CA LEU A 164 0.00 20.32 4.73
C LEU A 164 -1.16 21.07 4.05
N GLY A 165 -0.89 22.29 3.61
CA GLY A 165 -1.81 23.10 2.82
C GLY A 165 -1.85 22.69 1.34
N PRO A 166 -2.84 23.18 0.56
CA PRO A 166 -3.00 22.83 -0.85
C PRO A 166 -1.76 23.12 -1.72
N LYS A 167 -1.07 24.24 -1.47
CA LYS A 167 0.16 24.61 -2.20
C LYS A 167 1.32 23.65 -1.89
N GLU A 168 1.46 23.25 -0.63
CA GLU A 168 2.51 22.34 -0.18
C GLU A 168 2.31 20.94 -0.79
N TYR A 169 1.07 20.45 -0.82
CA TYR A 169 0.73 19.23 -1.55
C TYR A 169 1.03 19.34 -3.05
N ALA A 170 0.72 20.47 -3.69
CA ALA A 170 0.99 20.66 -5.11
C ALA A 170 2.50 20.62 -5.43
N TYR A 171 3.32 21.32 -4.65
CA TYR A 171 4.78 21.29 -4.83
C TYR A 171 5.38 19.94 -4.48
N MET A 172 4.87 19.25 -3.45
CA MET A 172 5.28 17.89 -3.15
C MET A 172 4.94 16.92 -4.29
N LYS A 173 3.76 17.02 -4.88
CA LYS A 173 3.40 16.23 -6.07
C LYS A 173 4.37 16.52 -7.22
N GLY A 174 4.76 17.78 -7.42
CA GLY A 174 5.77 18.18 -8.41
C GLY A 174 7.14 17.54 -8.17
N THR A 175 7.65 17.57 -6.93
CA THR A 175 8.96 16.98 -6.59
C THR A 175 8.99 15.45 -6.77
N ILE A 176 7.86 14.78 -6.52
CA ILE A 176 7.69 13.35 -6.74
C ILE A 176 7.56 13.01 -8.23
N LEU A 177 6.77 13.79 -8.96
CA LEU A 177 6.46 13.57 -10.37
C LEU A 177 7.69 13.72 -11.26
N PHE A 178 8.45 14.80 -11.09
CA PHE A 178 9.57 15.12 -11.95
C PHE A 178 10.83 14.42 -11.45
N ASN A 179 10.92 13.11 -11.62
CA ASN A 179 12.10 12.35 -11.24
C ASN A 179 13.05 12.17 -12.44
N PRO A 180 14.22 12.84 -12.49
CA PRO A 180 15.16 12.72 -13.61
C PRO A 180 15.89 11.37 -13.66
N ASP A 181 15.87 10.61 -12.57
CA ASP A 181 16.58 9.33 -12.42
C ASP A 181 15.81 8.14 -13.02
N VAL A 182 14.61 8.38 -13.55
CA VAL A 182 13.83 7.32 -14.21
C VAL A 182 14.57 6.86 -15.47
N PRO A 183 14.84 5.56 -15.63
CA PRO A 183 15.65 5.07 -16.74
C PRO A 183 14.94 5.25 -18.09
N GLY A 184 15.71 5.66 -19.09
CA GLY A 184 15.26 5.78 -20.48
C GLY A 184 14.53 7.08 -20.82
N LEU A 185 14.48 8.07 -19.92
CA LEU A 185 13.94 9.39 -20.21
C LEU A 185 14.69 10.09 -21.34
N HIS A 186 13.95 10.72 -22.26
CA HIS A 186 14.53 11.55 -23.33
C HIS A 186 14.97 12.92 -22.80
N ALA A 187 14.19 13.52 -21.90
CA ALA A 187 14.40 14.88 -21.40
C ALA A 187 14.87 14.93 -19.93
N SER A 188 15.71 13.99 -19.48
CA SER A 188 16.14 13.88 -18.06
C SER A 188 16.69 15.19 -17.49
N SER A 189 17.53 15.93 -18.23
CA SER A 189 18.04 17.25 -17.77
C SER A 189 16.93 18.29 -17.57
N HIS A 190 15.96 18.38 -18.49
CA HIS A 190 14.85 19.30 -18.35
C HIS A 190 13.93 18.92 -17.18
N ILE A 191 13.66 17.62 -17.01
CA ILE A 191 12.89 17.09 -15.88
C ILE A 191 13.61 17.40 -14.57
N GLY A 192 14.94 17.31 -14.52
CA GLY A 192 15.74 17.70 -13.36
C GLY A 192 15.55 19.17 -12.97
N HIS A 193 15.52 20.09 -13.95
CA HIS A 193 15.20 21.49 -13.68
C HIS A 193 13.77 21.65 -13.14
N LEU A 194 12.77 20.96 -13.71
CA LEU A 194 11.39 21.01 -13.19
C LEU A 194 11.30 20.49 -11.75
N GLN A 195 12.07 19.45 -11.42
CA GLN A 195 12.16 18.94 -10.05
C GLN A 195 12.74 19.97 -9.10
N GLN A 196 13.83 20.64 -9.52
CA GLN A 196 14.50 21.64 -8.73
C GLN A 196 13.59 22.84 -8.44
N GLU A 197 12.85 23.32 -9.45
CA GLU A 197 11.86 24.39 -9.30
C GLU A 197 10.75 23.99 -8.30
N ALA A 198 10.20 22.78 -8.43
CA ALA A 198 9.19 22.28 -7.50
C ALA A 198 9.73 22.14 -6.07
N HIS A 199 10.99 21.71 -5.93
CA HIS A 199 11.65 21.58 -4.64
C HIS A 199 11.90 22.95 -4.01
N TRP A 200 12.40 23.90 -4.78
CA TRP A 200 12.66 25.26 -4.31
C TRP A 200 11.37 25.95 -3.85
N ALA A 201 10.29 25.86 -4.64
CA ALA A 201 8.98 26.36 -4.25
C ALA A 201 8.42 25.68 -2.98
N LEU A 202 8.70 24.38 -2.79
CA LEU A 202 8.35 23.68 -1.55
C LEU A 202 9.14 24.23 -0.35
N CYS A 203 10.44 24.46 -0.50
CA CYS A 203 11.30 25.04 0.53
C CYS A 203 10.79 26.42 0.95
N GLU A 204 10.47 27.30 0.00
CA GLU A 204 9.95 28.64 0.30
C GLU A 204 8.66 28.63 1.12
N VAL A 205 7.78 27.65 0.88
CA VAL A 205 6.50 27.56 1.61
C VAL A 205 6.66 26.88 2.97
N LEU A 206 7.56 25.89 3.09
CA LEU A 206 7.74 25.13 4.33
C LEU A 206 8.73 25.76 5.31
N GLU A 207 9.67 26.58 4.84
CA GLU A 207 10.64 27.32 5.66
C GLU A 207 10.47 28.82 5.45
N PRO A 208 9.41 29.43 6.01
CA PRO A 208 9.31 30.88 6.04
C PRO A 208 10.49 31.46 6.83
N TRP A 209 10.86 32.71 6.52
CA TRP A 209 11.99 33.46 7.10
C TRP A 209 12.03 33.56 8.65
N TYR A 210 11.04 33.02 9.37
CA TYR A 210 10.92 33.08 10.82
C TYR A 210 11.28 31.75 11.52
N PRO A 211 11.96 31.80 12.69
CA PRO A 211 12.53 30.63 13.36
C PRO A 211 11.51 29.63 13.93
N ALA A 212 10.22 29.96 13.99
CA ALA A 212 9.18 29.08 14.56
C ALA A 212 8.88 27.83 13.70
N GLY A 213 9.34 27.78 12.44
CA GLY A 213 9.11 26.69 11.50
C GLY A 213 10.32 25.82 11.17
N GLN A 214 11.46 25.99 11.86
CA GLN A 214 12.69 25.25 11.57
C GLN A 214 12.45 23.74 11.65
N ASN A 215 12.92 23.00 10.65
CA ASN A 215 12.76 21.54 10.45
C ASN A 215 11.43 21.06 9.86
N ARG A 216 10.49 21.94 9.50
CA ARG A 216 9.23 21.50 8.86
C ARG A 216 9.48 20.87 7.48
N LEU A 217 10.38 21.45 6.68
CA LEU A 217 10.81 20.88 5.40
C LEU A 217 11.42 19.49 5.59
N ALA A 218 12.43 19.37 6.45
CA ALA A 218 13.11 18.10 6.73
C ALA A 218 12.14 17.01 7.18
N ARG A 219 11.23 17.33 8.13
CA ARG A 219 10.21 16.41 8.61
C ARG A 219 9.26 15.98 7.48
N THR A 220 8.86 16.92 6.63
CA THR A 220 7.94 16.64 5.51
C THR A 220 8.59 15.75 4.46
N LEU A 221 9.85 16.03 4.07
CA LEU A 221 10.59 15.22 3.11
C LEU A 221 10.88 13.81 3.65
N LEU A 222 11.16 13.68 4.95
CA LEU A 222 11.34 12.37 5.60
C LEU A 222 10.04 11.56 5.56
N MET A 223 8.91 12.14 5.92
CA MET A 223 7.61 11.45 5.86
C MET A 223 7.20 11.11 4.42
N ALA A 224 7.48 11.99 3.45
CA ALA A 224 7.28 11.69 2.03
C ALA A 224 8.14 10.51 1.57
N SER A 225 9.38 10.41 2.07
CA SER A 225 10.27 9.27 1.79
C SER A 225 9.74 7.97 2.40
N THR A 226 9.18 8.04 3.61
CA THR A 226 8.48 6.90 4.23
C THR A 226 7.30 6.45 3.36
N LEU A 227 6.46 7.37 2.87
CA LEU A 227 5.35 7.02 1.98
C LEU A 227 5.84 6.35 0.68
N LYS A 228 6.94 6.84 0.08
CA LYS A 228 7.54 6.24 -1.12
C LYS A 228 8.02 4.80 -0.93
N SER A 229 8.31 4.39 0.31
CA SER A 229 8.75 3.02 0.60
C SER A 229 7.61 2.00 0.59
N ILE A 230 6.35 2.44 0.54
CA ILE A 230 5.19 1.56 0.45
C ILE A 230 5.12 0.94 -0.95
N PRO A 231 5.11 -0.40 -1.07
CA PRO A 231 5.12 -1.05 -2.37
C PRO A 231 3.80 -0.83 -3.11
N PRO A 232 3.81 -0.49 -4.41
CA PRO A 232 2.59 -0.30 -5.19
C PRO A 232 1.66 -1.52 -5.20
N SER A 233 2.22 -2.73 -5.16
CA SER A 233 1.46 -3.99 -5.08
C SER A 233 0.55 -4.07 -3.85
N LEU A 234 0.96 -3.50 -2.71
CA LEU A 234 0.10 -3.41 -1.52
C LEU A 234 -1.13 -2.53 -1.79
N LEU A 235 -0.95 -1.46 -2.56
CA LEU A 235 -2.02 -0.50 -2.90
C LEU A 235 -2.99 -1.13 -3.90
N GLU A 236 -2.46 -1.83 -4.91
CA GLU A 236 -3.22 -2.64 -5.87
C GLU A 236 -4.10 -3.66 -5.15
N ASP A 237 -3.50 -4.50 -4.30
CA ASP A 237 -4.17 -5.57 -3.58
C ASP A 237 -5.26 -5.05 -2.63
N LEU A 238 -5.00 -3.93 -1.96
CA LEU A 238 -5.88 -3.38 -0.94
C LEU A 238 -7.02 -2.55 -1.53
N PHE A 239 -6.72 -1.60 -2.42
CA PHE A 239 -7.68 -0.57 -2.86
C PHE A 239 -8.31 -0.83 -4.22
N PHE A 240 -7.64 -1.57 -5.11
CA PHE A 240 -8.07 -1.64 -6.51
C PHE A 240 -8.58 -3.02 -6.90
N ARG A 241 -7.86 -4.06 -6.51
CA ARG A 241 -8.23 -5.46 -6.76
C ARG A 241 -9.68 -5.82 -6.35
N PRO A 242 -10.26 -5.28 -5.26
CA PRO A 242 -11.66 -5.55 -4.91
C PRO A 242 -12.70 -5.05 -5.93
N ILE A 243 -12.38 -4.05 -6.75
CA ILE A 243 -13.32 -3.48 -7.74
C ILE A 243 -12.93 -3.83 -9.17
N ILE A 244 -11.65 -3.68 -9.52
CA ILE A 244 -11.16 -3.81 -10.90
C ILE A 244 -10.36 -5.10 -11.17
N GLY A 245 -10.27 -6.00 -10.17
CA GLY A 245 -9.64 -7.29 -10.33
C GLY A 245 -8.13 -7.20 -10.58
N ASP A 246 -7.62 -7.98 -11.53
CA ASP A 246 -6.19 -8.07 -11.84
C ASP A 246 -5.76 -7.08 -12.95
N THR A 247 -6.48 -5.96 -13.06
CA THR A 247 -6.15 -4.88 -14.01
C THR A 247 -4.86 -4.17 -13.59
N ASP A 248 -3.95 -3.97 -14.53
CA ASP A 248 -2.74 -3.17 -14.33
C ASP A 248 -3.11 -1.69 -14.12
N ILE A 249 -2.83 -1.17 -12.92
CA ILE A 249 -3.13 0.22 -12.55
C ILE A 249 -2.29 1.19 -13.36
N ALA A 250 -1.03 0.84 -13.66
CA ALA A 250 -0.17 1.72 -14.44
C ALA A 250 -0.73 1.89 -15.87
N GLY A 251 -1.07 0.78 -16.54
CA GLY A 251 -1.75 0.81 -17.84
C GLY A 251 -3.08 1.54 -17.80
N LEU A 252 -3.91 1.32 -16.78
CA LEU A 252 -5.18 2.04 -16.61
C LEU A 252 -4.96 3.56 -16.50
N LEU A 253 -3.96 4.00 -15.74
CA LEU A 253 -3.65 5.42 -15.59
C LEU A 253 -3.15 6.04 -16.89
N GLU A 254 -2.41 5.30 -17.70
CA GLU A 254 -2.01 5.74 -19.03
C GLU A 254 -3.22 5.92 -19.95
N ASP A 255 -4.12 4.95 -20.01
CA ASP A 255 -5.37 5.06 -20.78
C ASP A 255 -6.19 6.25 -20.30
N MET A 256 -6.30 6.41 -18.97
CA MET A 256 -6.95 7.55 -18.35
C MET A 256 -6.26 8.87 -18.66
N LEU A 257 -4.95 8.93 -18.96
CA LEU A 257 -4.27 10.15 -19.42
C LEU A 257 -4.58 10.45 -20.87
N LEU A 258 -4.78 9.44 -21.72
CA LEU A 258 -5.03 9.57 -23.15
C LEU A 258 -6.50 9.89 -23.49
N LEU A 259 -7.45 9.48 -22.66
CA LEU A 259 -8.90 9.68 -22.85
C LEU A 259 -9.32 11.16 -22.68
N ARG A 260 -9.32 11.95 -23.74
CA ARG A 260 -9.81 13.35 -23.73
C ARG A 260 -11.32 13.44 -23.57
#